data_AF-A0AAN7CKZ9-F1
#
_entry.id   AF-A0AAN7CKZ9-F1
#
_cell.length_a   1.000
_cell.length_b   1.000
_cell.length_c   1.000
_cell.angle_alpha   90.00
_cell.angle_beta   90.00
_cell.angle_gamma   90.00
#
_symmetry.space_group_name_H-M   'P 1'
#
loop_
_entity.id
_entity.type
_entity.pdbx_description
1 polymer ?
#
loop_
_entity_poly.entity_id
_entity_poly.type
_entity_poly.pdbx_seq_one_letter_code
_entity_poly.pdbx_strand_id
1 'polypeptide(L)'
;MLTRIITDGGSPRYKHQRILNALDAVVSLPALRSTMLLGNWHKWLRLDCPEPVIHYVTRIYKQWTTIAKDVPGFCADSGDVQKLEFLAPSIPEDRIQICRMIKGRLIFRNVNDPASRDMILRNILSLEGIITSLKTFNTNMNYLEIAMDILRRYVIEDGEKTQHHTLFQNLAAHWDHRKAVVEYKEGHFRRLAATHFKIAVVQLILFVLRHFPYLSNIQPLQDRRGVRALVAEVDDYFLFLLYTLASQLGFSTSKVRRGVNQSCRPSRPRKYVLSGYQRKWRGGKPPMRSFLDLETGSFLPTLLGTAKDKDTSLFVQADFITAFFGRISYSL
;
A
#
# COMPACT_ATOMS: atom_id res chain seq x y z
N MET A 1 14.95 -8.49 16.71
CA MET A 1 16.12 -8.03 15.94
C MET A 1 16.17 -6.50 16.01
N LEU A 2 16.45 -5.96 17.20
CA LEU A 2 16.65 -4.52 17.42
C LEU A 2 18.14 -4.30 17.56
N THR A 3 18.81 -3.93 16.47
CA THR A 3 20.24 -3.64 16.53
C THR A 3 20.43 -2.30 17.22
N ARG A 4 21.08 -2.35 18.38
CA ARG A 4 21.46 -1.19 19.19
C ARG A 4 22.64 -0.52 18.49
N ILE A 5 22.49 0.74 18.09
CA ILE A 5 23.60 1.56 17.60
C ILE A 5 24.05 2.39 18.81
N ILE A 6 25.24 2.12 19.32
CA ILE A 6 25.88 2.94 20.34
C ILE A 6 26.55 4.09 19.58
N THR A 7 26.13 5.31 19.85
CA THR A 7 26.82 6.54 19.41
C THR A 7 27.49 7.18 20.62
N ASP A 8 28.61 7.87 20.42
CA ASP A 8 29.52 8.44 21.45
C ASP A 8 28.92 9.44 22.46
N GLY A 9 27.58 9.58 22.51
CA GLY A 9 26.83 10.44 23.42
C GLY A 9 25.84 9.72 24.36
N GLY A 10 26.03 8.43 24.64
CA GLY A 10 25.37 7.72 25.76
C GLY A 10 23.88 7.36 25.61
N SER A 11 23.15 7.85 24.60
CA SER A 11 21.77 7.42 24.33
C SER A 11 21.73 6.27 23.31
N PRO A 12 21.22 5.08 23.65
CA PRO A 12 21.09 4.00 22.69
C PRO A 12 20.03 4.35 21.63
N ARG A 13 20.44 4.47 20.35
CA ARG A 13 19.52 4.61 19.22
C ARG A 13 19.32 3.27 18.55
N TYR A 14 18.06 2.83 18.41
CA TYR A 14 17.76 1.64 17.62
C TYR A 14 17.79 1.97 16.12
N LYS A 15 18.31 1.07 15.28
CA LYS A 15 18.32 1.22 13.80
C LYS A 15 16.95 1.63 13.22
N HIS A 16 15.86 1.22 13.89
CA HIS A 16 14.47 1.47 13.47
C HIS A 16 13.67 2.35 14.45
N GLN A 17 14.32 3.29 15.17
CA GLN A 17 13.67 4.12 16.19
C GLN A 17 12.37 4.79 15.72
N ARG A 18 12.34 5.30 14.49
CA ARG A 18 11.15 5.98 13.95
C ARG A 18 9.95 5.04 13.77
N ILE A 19 10.21 3.77 13.42
CA ILE A 19 9.16 2.74 13.31
C ILE A 19 8.66 2.40 14.71
N LEU A 20 9.57 2.25 15.69
CA LEU A 20 9.20 1.98 17.08
C LEU A 20 8.31 3.08 17.65
N ASN A 21 8.70 4.34 17.49
CA ASN A 21 7.90 5.47 17.98
C ASN A 21 6.48 5.48 17.36
N ALA A 22 6.35 5.17 16.07
CA ALA A 22 5.04 5.08 15.41
C ALA A 22 4.21 3.91 15.95
N LEU A 23 4.85 2.76 16.19
CA LEU A 23 4.22 1.60 16.79
C LEU A 23 3.78 1.84 18.24
N ASP A 24 4.61 2.49 19.04
CA ASP A 24 4.31 2.82 20.44
C ASP A 24 3.05 3.69 20.52
N ALA A 25 2.88 4.63 19.58
CA ALA A 25 1.66 5.43 19.48
C ALA A 25 0.42 4.55 19.22
N VAL A 26 0.49 3.56 18.32
CA VAL A 26 -0.62 2.64 18.04
C VAL A 26 -0.89 1.70 19.21
N VAL A 27 0.15 1.15 19.82
CA VAL A 27 0.07 0.23 20.96
C VAL A 27 -0.43 0.94 22.23
N SER A 28 -0.29 2.27 22.32
CA SER A 28 -0.89 3.05 23.41
C SER A 28 -2.41 2.87 23.48
N LEU A 29 -3.08 2.58 22.35
CA LEU A 29 -4.50 2.29 22.26
C LEU A 29 -4.77 0.80 22.53
N PRO A 30 -5.39 0.41 23.67
CA PRO A 30 -5.54 -0.99 24.06
C PRO A 30 -6.24 -1.86 23.01
N ALA A 31 -7.25 -1.30 22.33
CA ALA A 31 -8.04 -1.97 21.30
C ALA A 31 -7.21 -2.54 20.15
N LEU A 32 -6.10 -1.87 19.79
CA LEU A 32 -5.31 -2.21 18.61
C LEU A 32 -4.25 -3.29 18.90
N ARG A 33 -3.93 -3.54 20.17
CA ARG A 33 -2.87 -4.48 20.58
C ARG A 33 -3.13 -5.92 20.14
N SER A 34 -4.37 -6.38 20.22
CA SER A 34 -4.73 -7.78 19.97
C SER A 34 -4.58 -8.22 18.50
N THR A 35 -4.44 -7.26 17.59
CA THR A 35 -4.28 -7.51 16.14
C THR A 35 -2.81 -7.49 15.68
N MET A 36 -1.87 -7.33 16.62
CA MET A 36 -0.44 -7.24 16.32
C MET A 36 0.16 -8.63 16.02
N LEU A 37 0.18 -9.02 14.75
CA LEU A 37 0.93 -10.19 14.29
C LEU A 37 2.40 -9.85 14.11
N LEU A 38 3.21 -10.03 15.16
CA LEU A 38 4.65 -9.75 15.15
C LEU A 38 5.46 -10.65 14.20
N GLY A 39 4.90 -11.77 13.77
CA GLY A 39 5.59 -12.81 12.99
C GLY A 39 6.25 -12.31 11.71
N ASN A 40 5.70 -11.32 11.00
CA ASN A 40 6.25 -10.83 9.73
C ASN A 40 7.11 -9.57 9.84
N TRP A 41 7.19 -8.95 11.03
CA TRP A 41 7.90 -7.67 11.18
C TRP A 41 9.40 -7.78 10.88
N HIS A 42 10.02 -8.92 11.19
CA HIS A 42 11.42 -9.15 10.84
C HIS A 42 11.68 -9.08 9.32
N LYS A 43 10.69 -9.46 8.49
CA LYS A 43 10.78 -9.35 7.02
C LYS A 43 10.68 -7.89 6.60
N TRP A 44 9.72 -7.16 7.14
CA TRP A 44 9.50 -5.75 6.76
C TRP A 44 10.62 -4.83 7.20
N LEU A 45 11.25 -5.11 8.35
CA LEU A 45 12.44 -4.37 8.78
C LEU A 45 13.64 -4.60 7.85
N ARG A 46 13.72 -5.75 7.15
CA ARG A 46 14.75 -6.05 6.13
C ARG A 46 14.47 -5.40 4.77
N LEU A 47 13.28 -4.86 4.54
CA LEU A 47 12.98 -4.11 3.32
C LEU A 47 13.75 -2.78 3.26
N ASP A 48 14.34 -2.34 4.39
CA ASP A 48 15.07 -1.08 4.53
C ASP A 48 14.29 0.08 3.87
N CYS A 49 12.98 0.13 4.13
CA CYS A 49 12.04 1.10 3.59
C CYS A 49 11.10 1.58 4.72
N PRO A 50 11.61 2.37 5.67
CA PRO A 50 10.86 2.76 6.86
C PRO A 50 9.73 3.76 6.55
N GLU A 51 9.84 4.56 5.49
CA GLU A 51 8.93 5.67 5.22
C GLU A 51 7.48 5.22 4.99
N PRO A 52 7.18 4.23 4.11
CA PRO A 52 5.81 3.76 3.94
C PRO A 52 5.23 3.11 5.20
N VAL A 53 6.06 2.37 5.93
CA VAL A 53 5.66 1.73 7.20
C VAL A 53 5.22 2.77 8.22
N ILE A 54 6.05 3.79 8.44
CA ILE A 54 5.74 4.89 9.37
C ILE A 54 4.46 5.60 8.95
N HIS A 55 4.29 5.86 7.65
CA HIS A 55 3.11 6.55 7.15
C HIS A 55 1.82 5.76 7.42
N TYR A 56 1.82 4.46 7.14
CA TYR A 56 0.65 3.61 7.37
C TYR A 56 0.32 3.48 8.86
N VAL A 57 1.32 3.21 9.70
CA VAL A 57 1.13 3.09 11.15
C VAL A 57 0.62 4.40 11.74
N THR A 58 1.13 5.54 11.26
CA THR A 58 0.61 6.87 11.64
C THR A 58 -0.84 7.07 11.20
N ARG A 59 -1.23 6.57 10.03
CA ARG A 59 -2.62 6.61 9.55
C ARG A 59 -3.56 5.81 10.48
N ILE A 60 -3.14 4.63 10.95
CA ILE A 60 -3.90 3.85 11.94
C ILE A 60 -4.15 4.71 13.17
N TYR A 61 -3.09 5.21 13.80
CA TYR A 61 -3.22 6.04 15.01
C TYR A 61 -4.19 7.21 14.78
N LYS A 62 -3.99 7.97 13.69
CA LYS A 62 -4.84 9.12 13.35
C LYS A 62 -6.31 8.76 13.19
N GLN A 63 -6.65 7.69 12.47
CA GLN A 63 -8.04 7.28 12.29
C GLN A 63 -8.69 6.94 13.64
N TRP A 64 -8.02 6.18 14.49
CA TRP A 64 -8.58 5.79 15.79
C TRP A 64 -8.67 6.96 16.78
N THR A 65 -7.73 7.91 16.75
CA THR A 65 -7.86 9.16 17.52
C THR A 65 -8.99 10.04 16.99
N THR A 66 -9.24 10.06 15.68
CA THR A 66 -10.38 10.78 15.11
C THR A 66 -11.69 10.16 15.55
N ILE A 67 -11.80 8.83 15.58
CA ILE A 67 -12.99 8.13 16.08
C ILE A 67 -13.27 8.53 17.54
N ALA A 68 -12.24 8.57 18.37
CA ALA A 68 -12.32 8.90 19.79
C ALA A 68 -12.52 10.40 20.08
N LYS A 69 -12.40 11.27 19.08
CA LYS A 69 -12.39 12.72 19.26
C LYS A 69 -13.70 13.21 19.89
N ASP A 70 -13.59 14.06 20.91
CA ASP A 70 -14.71 14.67 21.63
C ASP A 70 -15.66 13.64 22.29
N VAL A 71 -15.14 12.46 22.63
CA VAL A 71 -15.88 11.38 23.31
C VAL A 71 -15.16 11.02 24.62
N PRO A 72 -15.55 11.62 25.76
CA PRO A 72 -14.94 11.33 27.05
C PRO A 72 -15.04 9.85 27.41
N GLY A 73 -13.93 9.26 27.86
CA GLY A 73 -13.88 7.86 28.27
C GLY A 73 -14.00 6.85 27.11
N PHE A 74 -13.81 7.28 25.85
CA PHE A 74 -13.78 6.38 24.71
C PHE A 74 -12.74 5.27 24.91
N CYS A 75 -13.21 4.03 24.88
CA CYS A 75 -12.36 2.85 24.86
C CYS A 75 -12.95 1.83 23.89
N ALA A 76 -12.31 1.64 22.75
CA ALA A 76 -12.68 0.55 21.84
C ALA A 76 -12.19 -0.79 22.42
N ASP A 77 -12.94 -1.86 22.20
CA ASP A 77 -12.43 -3.21 22.39
C ASP A 77 -11.89 -3.79 21.08
N SER A 78 -11.21 -4.94 21.15
CA SER A 78 -10.68 -5.60 19.95
C SER A 78 -11.78 -6.07 18.99
N GLY A 79 -12.95 -6.40 19.52
CA GLY A 79 -14.11 -6.80 18.73
C GLY A 79 -14.76 -5.64 17.98
N ASP A 80 -14.62 -4.40 18.47
CA ASP A 80 -15.01 -3.18 17.77
C ASP A 80 -14.10 -2.95 16.57
N VAL A 81 -12.78 -3.05 16.78
CA VAL A 81 -11.76 -2.94 15.73
C VAL A 81 -12.01 -3.96 14.63
N GLN A 82 -12.23 -5.23 14.98
CA GLN A 82 -12.48 -6.30 14.01
C GLN A 82 -13.76 -6.11 13.18
N LYS A 83 -14.79 -5.46 13.73
CA LYS A 83 -16.03 -5.16 13.00
C LYS A 83 -15.90 -3.95 12.07
N LEU A 84 -14.98 -3.03 12.38
CA LEU A 84 -14.78 -1.80 11.61
C LEU A 84 -13.67 -1.88 10.57
N GLU A 85 -12.61 -2.65 10.83
CA GLU A 85 -11.50 -2.81 9.90
C GLU A 85 -11.99 -3.30 8.52
N PHE A 86 -11.33 -2.84 7.45
CA PHE A 86 -11.71 -3.10 6.05
C PHE A 86 -13.04 -2.47 5.57
N LEU A 87 -13.80 -1.79 6.43
CA LEU A 87 -14.95 -0.99 5.99
C LEU A 87 -14.50 0.38 5.50
N ALA A 88 -15.17 0.92 4.48
CA ALA A 88 -14.95 2.27 3.99
C ALA A 88 -16.23 3.12 4.17
N PRO A 89 -16.24 4.15 5.03
CA PRO A 89 -17.43 4.97 5.28
C PRO A 89 -17.97 5.73 4.06
N SER A 90 -17.14 5.92 3.03
CA SER A 90 -17.56 6.49 1.75
C SER A 90 -18.43 5.54 0.92
N ILE A 91 -18.32 4.22 1.12
CA ILE A 91 -19.10 3.21 0.40
C ILE A 91 -20.49 3.08 1.05
N PRO A 92 -21.59 3.21 0.31
CA PRO A 92 -22.96 3.17 0.86
C PRO A 92 -23.28 1.94 1.70
N GLU A 93 -22.89 0.75 1.25
CA GLU A 93 -23.16 -0.51 1.94
C GLU A 93 -22.43 -0.56 3.29
N ASP A 94 -21.14 -0.20 3.29
CA ASP A 94 -20.31 -0.17 4.50
C ASP A 94 -20.81 0.93 5.46
N ARG A 95 -21.25 2.09 4.95
CA ARG A 95 -21.89 3.16 5.72
C ARG A 95 -23.16 2.69 6.42
N ILE A 96 -24.05 1.99 5.71
CA ILE A 96 -25.28 1.43 6.27
C ILE A 96 -24.93 0.42 7.37
N GLN A 97 -23.94 -0.45 7.13
CA GLN A 97 -23.48 -1.41 8.11
C GLN A 97 -22.95 -0.72 9.38
N ILE A 98 -22.11 0.31 9.24
CA ILE A 98 -21.58 1.10 10.36
C ILE A 98 -22.73 1.75 11.16
N CYS A 99 -23.67 2.41 10.47
CA CYS A 99 -24.85 3.02 11.10
C CYS A 99 -25.66 1.99 11.90
N ARG A 100 -25.89 0.80 11.33
CA ARG A 100 -26.60 -0.29 11.99
C ARG A 100 -25.85 -0.79 13.24
N MET A 101 -24.52 -0.95 13.16
CA MET A 101 -23.71 -1.40 14.29
C MET A 101 -23.70 -0.39 15.44
N ILE A 102 -23.62 0.91 15.16
CA ILE A 102 -23.68 1.95 16.20
C ILE A 102 -25.07 2.03 16.81
N LYS A 103 -26.13 2.12 16.00
CA LYS A 103 -27.52 2.24 16.51
C LYS A 103 -27.95 1.00 17.29
N GLY A 104 -27.57 -0.19 16.82
CA GLY A 104 -27.84 -1.46 17.47
C GLY A 104 -26.92 -1.80 18.64
N ARG A 105 -26.04 -0.89 19.08
CA ARG A 105 -25.07 -1.12 20.17
C ARG A 105 -24.21 -2.39 19.98
N LEU A 106 -23.88 -2.73 18.74
CA LEU A 106 -23.04 -3.89 18.40
C LEU A 106 -21.54 -3.58 18.52
N ILE A 107 -21.20 -2.30 18.48
CA ILE A 107 -19.85 -1.76 18.71
C ILE A 107 -19.88 -0.63 19.74
N PHE A 108 -18.76 -0.45 20.43
CA PHE A 108 -18.54 0.52 21.52
C PHE A 108 -19.60 0.37 22.62
N ARG A 109 -19.76 -0.84 23.14
CA ARG A 109 -20.83 -1.20 24.10
C ARG A 109 -20.72 -0.46 25.43
N ASN A 110 -19.51 -0.04 25.78
CA ASN A 110 -19.20 0.75 26.97
C ASN A 110 -19.64 2.21 26.88
N VAL A 111 -19.92 2.73 25.67
CA VAL A 111 -20.39 4.12 25.49
C VAL A 111 -21.92 4.13 25.51
N ASN A 112 -22.49 4.53 26.65
CA ASN A 112 -23.93 4.54 26.89
C ASN A 112 -24.62 5.85 26.51
N ASP A 113 -23.89 6.97 26.62
CA ASP A 113 -24.41 8.31 26.34
C ASP A 113 -24.80 8.46 24.85
N PRO A 114 -26.07 8.77 24.53
CA PRO A 114 -26.52 8.91 23.15
C PRO A 114 -25.74 9.96 22.34
N ALA A 115 -25.44 11.11 22.95
CA ALA A 115 -24.72 12.19 22.26
C ALA A 115 -23.30 11.77 21.86
N SER A 116 -22.61 11.05 22.74
CA SER A 116 -21.30 10.45 22.50
C SER A 116 -21.37 9.41 21.38
N ARG A 117 -22.41 8.57 21.32
CA ARG A 117 -22.58 7.60 20.23
C ARG A 117 -22.81 8.27 18.88
N ASP A 118 -23.59 9.34 18.85
CA ASP A 118 -23.80 10.14 17.63
C ASP A 118 -22.51 10.85 17.21
N MET A 119 -21.69 11.29 18.17
CA MET A 119 -20.36 11.83 17.89
C MET A 119 -19.43 10.78 17.28
N ILE A 120 -19.34 9.58 17.88
CA ILE A 120 -18.57 8.46 17.31
C ILE A 120 -19.01 8.17 15.89
N LEU A 121 -20.32 8.10 15.63
CA LEU A 121 -20.85 7.84 14.29
C LEU A 121 -20.40 8.93 13.31
N ARG A 122 -20.56 10.21 13.66
CA ARG A 122 -20.09 11.32 12.82
C ARG A 122 -18.59 11.24 12.55
N ASN A 123 -17.79 10.94 13.58
CA ASN A 123 -16.35 10.80 13.45
C ASN A 123 -15.98 9.66 12.50
N ILE A 124 -16.59 8.47 12.63
CA ILE A 124 -16.35 7.34 11.73
C ILE A 124 -16.74 7.71 10.30
N LEU A 125 -17.92 8.32 10.12
CA LEU A 125 -18.41 8.71 8.79
C LEU A 125 -17.59 9.82 8.13
N SER A 126 -16.79 10.56 8.91
CA SER A 126 -15.85 11.57 8.42
C SER A 126 -14.53 10.97 7.90
N LEU A 127 -14.23 9.71 8.23
CA LEU A 127 -12.98 9.09 7.82
C LEU A 127 -12.92 8.89 6.31
N GLU A 128 -11.75 9.16 5.75
CA GLU A 128 -11.48 8.91 4.35
C GLU A 128 -10.86 7.53 4.13
N GLY A 129 -11.38 6.84 3.11
CA GLY A 129 -10.87 5.55 2.68
C GLY A 129 -11.24 4.41 3.62
N ILE A 130 -10.43 3.36 3.61
CA ILE A 130 -10.67 2.15 4.41
C ILE A 130 -10.24 2.40 5.86
N ILE A 131 -11.03 1.94 6.82
CA ILE A 131 -10.69 1.95 8.24
C ILE A 131 -9.55 0.95 8.48
N THR A 132 -8.43 1.47 8.96
CA THR A 132 -7.18 0.72 9.10
C THR A 132 -7.00 0.16 10.51
N SER A 133 -6.31 -0.97 10.58
CA SER A 133 -5.88 -1.63 11.82
C SER A 133 -4.49 -2.24 11.59
N LEU A 134 -3.87 -2.82 12.62
CA LEU A 134 -2.63 -3.57 12.41
C LEU A 134 -2.85 -4.78 11.49
N LYS A 135 -4.06 -5.37 11.46
CA LYS A 135 -4.39 -6.44 10.53
C LYS A 135 -4.51 -5.96 9.09
N THR A 136 -5.11 -4.80 8.83
CA THR A 136 -5.12 -4.22 7.46
C THR A 136 -3.70 -3.87 7.02
N PHE A 137 -2.89 -3.32 7.93
CA PHE A 137 -1.47 -3.04 7.68
C PHE A 137 -0.71 -4.30 7.29
N ASN A 138 -0.79 -5.37 8.09
CA ASN A 138 -0.11 -6.63 7.80
C ASN A 138 -0.52 -7.20 6.44
N THR A 139 -1.82 -7.12 6.13
CA THR A 139 -2.39 -7.59 4.86
C THR A 139 -1.85 -6.78 3.67
N ASN A 140 -1.82 -5.46 3.78
CA ASN A 140 -1.32 -4.57 2.75
C ASN A 140 0.22 -4.61 2.63
N MET A 141 0.95 -4.79 3.73
CA MET A 141 2.40 -4.94 3.71
C MET A 141 2.84 -6.16 2.92
N ASN A 142 2.16 -7.31 3.06
CA ASN A 142 2.45 -8.49 2.24
C ASN A 142 2.29 -8.22 0.73
N TYR A 143 1.44 -7.27 0.35
CA TYR A 143 1.29 -6.87 -1.05
C TYR A 143 2.35 -5.88 -1.49
N LEU A 144 2.69 -4.89 -0.65
CA LEU A 144 3.77 -3.94 -0.90
C LEU A 144 5.13 -4.63 -1.01
N GLU A 145 5.38 -5.66 -0.18
CA GLU A 145 6.59 -6.47 -0.17
C GLU A 145 6.90 -7.06 -1.56
N ILE A 146 5.88 -7.51 -2.30
CA ILE A 146 6.02 -7.98 -3.67
C ILE A 146 6.67 -6.91 -4.56
N ALA A 147 6.20 -5.67 -4.47
CA ALA A 147 6.77 -4.59 -5.24
C ALA A 147 8.21 -4.28 -4.83
N MET A 148 8.47 -4.24 -3.52
CA MET A 148 9.80 -3.93 -3.00
C MET A 148 10.83 -4.98 -3.42
N ASP A 149 10.48 -6.27 -3.37
CA ASP A 149 11.35 -7.37 -3.77
C ASP A 149 11.68 -7.33 -5.26
N ILE A 150 10.68 -7.08 -6.12
CA ILE A 150 10.88 -6.95 -7.56
C ILE A 150 11.78 -5.74 -7.87
N LEU A 151 11.52 -4.59 -7.23
CA LEU A 151 12.34 -3.39 -7.42
C LEU A 151 13.77 -3.63 -6.96
N ARG A 152 13.98 -4.25 -5.80
CA ARG A 152 15.31 -4.61 -5.29
C ARG A 152 16.05 -5.47 -6.29
N ARG A 153 15.39 -6.49 -6.82
CA ARG A 153 16.00 -7.44 -7.77
C ARG A 153 16.37 -6.78 -9.09
N TYR A 154 15.47 -5.99 -9.68
CA TYR A 154 15.62 -5.56 -11.08
C TYR A 154 16.01 -4.08 -11.24
N VAL A 155 15.61 -3.19 -10.34
CA VAL A 155 15.85 -1.74 -10.52
C VAL A 155 17.00 -1.24 -9.65
N ILE A 156 17.05 -1.65 -8.38
CA ILE A 156 18.01 -1.14 -7.39
C ILE A 156 19.44 -1.60 -7.71
N GLU A 157 20.41 -0.71 -7.50
CA GLU A 157 21.83 -1.04 -7.62
C GLU A 157 22.30 -1.84 -6.38
N ASP A 158 22.89 -3.02 -6.61
CA ASP A 158 23.46 -3.86 -5.54
C ASP A 158 25.00 -3.77 -5.56
N GLY A 159 25.63 -3.58 -4.38
CA GLY A 159 27.09 -3.61 -4.23
C GLY A 159 27.57 -3.08 -2.88
N GLU A 160 28.75 -3.53 -2.41
CA GLU A 160 29.35 -3.18 -1.10
C GLU A 160 29.58 -1.67 -0.88
N LYS A 161 29.49 -0.86 -1.95
CA LYS A 161 29.74 0.59 -1.94
C LYS A 161 28.47 1.45 -1.97
N THR A 162 27.26 0.88 -1.93
CA THR A 162 26.06 1.73 -1.85
C THR A 162 25.99 2.38 -0.46
N GLN A 163 26.42 3.64 -0.37
CA GLN A 163 26.30 4.51 0.82
C GLN A 163 24.83 4.78 1.22
N HIS A 164 23.86 4.13 0.56
CA HIS A 164 22.44 4.36 0.72
C HIS A 164 21.86 3.32 1.67
N HIS A 165 21.34 3.78 2.81
CA HIS A 165 20.81 2.91 3.85
C HIS A 165 19.40 2.39 3.57
N THR A 166 18.68 2.97 2.60
CA THR A 166 17.31 2.57 2.24
C THR A 166 17.10 2.41 0.74
N LEU A 167 16.08 1.62 0.35
CA LEU A 167 15.68 1.42 -1.04
C LEU A 167 15.38 2.75 -1.73
N PHE A 168 14.67 3.65 -1.04
CA PHE A 168 14.32 4.97 -1.58
C PHE A 168 15.50 5.92 -1.68
N GLN A 169 16.47 5.85 -0.76
CA GLN A 169 17.70 6.62 -0.90
C GLN A 169 18.51 6.19 -2.13
N ASN A 170 18.58 4.88 -2.41
CA ASN A 170 19.23 4.36 -3.60
C ASN A 170 18.53 4.85 -4.88
N LEU A 171 17.20 4.73 -4.95
CA LEU A 171 16.44 5.25 -6.10
C LEU A 171 16.62 6.76 -6.28
N ALA A 172 16.60 7.54 -5.19
CA ALA A 172 16.72 8.98 -5.24
C ALA A 172 18.10 9.42 -5.77
N ALA A 173 19.17 8.72 -5.39
CA ALA A 173 20.53 8.99 -5.88
C ALA A 173 20.68 8.78 -7.40
N HIS A 174 19.82 7.95 -7.99
CA HIS A 174 19.81 7.65 -9.42
C HIS A 174 18.63 8.28 -10.16
N TRP A 175 17.94 9.26 -9.57
CA TRP A 175 16.74 9.87 -10.14
C TRP A 175 17.00 11.25 -10.73
N ASP A 176 16.67 11.41 -12.01
CA ASP A 176 16.68 12.69 -12.73
C ASP A 176 15.31 13.38 -12.65
N HIS A 177 15.23 14.43 -11.83
CA HIS A 177 14.03 15.23 -11.63
C HIS A 177 13.56 16.01 -12.88
N ARG A 178 14.39 16.11 -13.93
CA ARG A 178 14.02 16.78 -15.19
C ARG A 178 13.01 15.96 -16.01
N LYS A 179 12.93 14.64 -15.77
CA LYS A 179 11.96 13.75 -16.41
C LYS A 179 10.61 13.79 -15.70
N ALA A 180 9.88 14.89 -15.93
CA ALA A 180 8.58 15.13 -15.33
C ALA A 180 7.46 14.53 -16.21
N VAL A 181 7.19 13.23 -16.07
CA VAL A 181 6.12 12.54 -16.81
C VAL A 181 5.22 11.70 -15.91
N VAL A 182 3.99 11.48 -16.38
CA VAL A 182 3.05 10.53 -15.80
C VAL A 182 2.52 9.56 -16.85
N GLU A 183 2.56 8.27 -16.54
CA GLU A 183 1.93 7.23 -17.35
C GLU A 183 0.42 7.19 -17.06
N TYR A 184 -0.40 7.35 -18.09
CA TYR A 184 -1.87 7.32 -17.97
C TYR A 184 -2.53 6.10 -18.64
N LYS A 185 -1.76 5.39 -19.46
CA LYS A 185 -2.09 4.13 -20.11
C LYS A 185 -0.76 3.44 -20.44
N GLU A 186 -0.75 2.12 -20.56
CA GLU A 186 0.45 1.33 -20.85
C GLU A 186 1.26 1.94 -22.00
N GLY A 187 2.49 2.36 -21.72
CA GLY A 187 3.42 2.97 -22.67
C GLY A 187 3.07 4.39 -23.13
N HIS A 188 2.02 5.02 -22.58
CA HIS A 188 1.56 6.36 -22.95
C HIS A 188 1.75 7.35 -21.80
N PHE A 189 2.46 8.43 -22.09
CA PHE A 189 2.91 9.40 -21.10
C PHE A 189 2.36 10.80 -21.37
N ARG A 190 2.14 11.56 -20.29
CA ARG A 190 1.91 13.01 -20.33
C ARG A 190 3.03 13.71 -19.60
N ARG A 191 3.42 14.89 -20.10
CA ARG A 191 4.35 15.77 -19.39
C ARG A 191 3.64 16.37 -18.18
N LEU A 192 4.40 16.58 -17.12
CA LEU A 192 4.01 17.30 -15.93
C LEU A 192 4.75 18.64 -15.89
N ALA A 193 4.13 19.67 -15.32
CA ALA A 193 4.80 20.94 -15.07
C ALA A 193 5.99 20.77 -14.12
N ALA A 194 5.84 19.92 -13.09
CA ALA A 194 6.88 19.53 -12.16
C ALA A 194 6.65 18.10 -11.66
N THR A 195 7.73 17.43 -11.26
CA THR A 195 7.65 16.09 -10.64
C THR A 195 8.36 16.06 -9.30
N HIS A 196 7.92 15.14 -8.45
CA HIS A 196 8.54 14.83 -7.18
C HIS A 196 8.93 13.36 -7.16
N PHE A 197 10.00 13.05 -6.42
CA PHE A 197 10.50 11.68 -6.29
C PHE A 197 9.40 10.68 -5.93
N LYS A 198 8.50 11.08 -5.02
CA LYS A 198 7.33 10.28 -4.62
C LYS A 198 6.43 9.91 -5.81
N ILE A 199 6.18 10.84 -6.73
CA ILE A 199 5.33 10.60 -7.91
C ILE A 199 6.00 9.55 -8.81
N ALA A 200 7.31 9.68 -9.07
CA ALA A 200 8.05 8.72 -9.87
C ALA A 200 8.08 7.31 -9.22
N VAL A 201 8.37 7.23 -7.92
CA VAL A 201 8.42 5.95 -7.20
C VAL A 201 7.05 5.28 -7.15
N VAL A 202 5.97 6.03 -6.91
CA VAL A 202 4.63 5.44 -6.86
C VAL A 202 4.22 4.89 -8.23
N GLN A 203 4.54 5.56 -9.33
CA GLN A 203 4.30 5.03 -10.67
C GLN A 203 5.06 3.72 -10.91
N LEU A 204 6.31 3.65 -10.47
CA LEU A 204 7.12 2.44 -10.58
C LEU A 204 6.54 1.28 -9.75
N ILE A 205 6.09 1.56 -8.52
CA ILE A 205 5.41 0.58 -7.66
C ILE A 205 4.09 0.12 -8.29
N LEU A 206 3.29 1.05 -8.83
CA LEU A 206 2.04 0.72 -9.50
C LEU A 206 2.28 -0.21 -10.68
N PHE A 207 3.23 0.10 -11.56
CA PHE A 207 3.60 -0.78 -12.67
C PHE A 207 3.99 -2.18 -12.17
N VAL A 208 4.84 -2.27 -11.16
CA VAL A 208 5.25 -3.56 -10.61
C VAL A 208 4.06 -4.33 -10.04
N LEU A 209 3.14 -3.68 -9.34
CA LEU A 209 1.94 -4.32 -8.80
C LEU A 209 0.91 -4.68 -9.88
N ARG A 210 0.87 -3.96 -11.01
CA ARG A 210 0.07 -4.35 -12.18
C ARG A 210 0.60 -5.62 -12.83
N HIS A 211 1.92 -5.81 -12.80
CA HIS A 211 2.61 -6.84 -13.57
C HIS A 211 3.35 -7.88 -12.72
N PHE A 212 3.10 -7.94 -11.41
CA PHE A 212 3.87 -8.81 -10.50
C PHE A 212 3.90 -10.30 -10.89
N PRO A 213 2.84 -10.90 -11.49
CA PRO A 213 2.91 -12.30 -11.91
C PRO A 213 3.81 -12.53 -13.13
N TYR A 214 4.16 -11.47 -13.86
CA TYR A 214 5.11 -11.50 -14.98
C TYR A 214 6.52 -11.07 -14.56
N LEU A 215 6.65 -10.50 -13.36
CA LEU A 215 7.92 -10.01 -12.81
C LEU A 215 8.43 -10.88 -11.65
N SER A 216 7.67 -11.91 -11.25
CA SER A 216 7.98 -12.80 -10.13
C SER A 216 7.26 -14.14 -10.26
N ASN A 217 7.55 -15.06 -9.33
CA ASN A 217 6.86 -16.35 -9.22
C ASN A 217 5.62 -16.28 -8.31
N ILE A 218 5.11 -15.06 -8.03
CA ILE A 218 3.98 -14.84 -7.13
C ILE A 218 2.71 -14.70 -7.96
N GLN A 219 1.70 -15.52 -7.65
CA GLN A 219 0.40 -15.49 -8.33
C GLN A 219 -0.60 -14.60 -7.58
N PRO A 220 -1.60 -14.01 -8.27
CA PRO A 220 -2.79 -13.46 -7.63
C PRO A 220 -3.50 -14.51 -6.76
N LEU A 221 -4.36 -14.07 -5.83
CA LEU A 221 -5.16 -15.01 -5.05
C LEU A 221 -6.19 -15.69 -5.96
N GLN A 222 -6.45 -16.98 -5.70
CA GLN A 222 -7.53 -17.70 -6.38
C GLN A 222 -8.89 -17.10 -5.97
N ASP A 223 -9.76 -16.85 -6.95
CA ASP A 223 -11.15 -16.42 -6.70
C ASP A 223 -11.94 -17.53 -5.97
N ARG A 224 -11.66 -18.78 -6.33
CA ARG A 224 -12.22 -20.01 -5.72
C ARG A 224 -11.14 -21.10 -5.70
N ARG A 225 -11.10 -21.90 -4.63
CA ARG A 225 -10.18 -23.05 -4.53
C ARG A 225 -10.31 -23.96 -5.75
N GLY A 226 -9.18 -24.31 -6.35
CA GLY A 226 -9.11 -25.27 -7.46
C GLY A 226 -9.21 -24.65 -8.87
N VAL A 227 -9.48 -23.35 -8.99
CA VAL A 227 -9.33 -22.65 -10.27
C VAL A 227 -7.85 -22.38 -10.49
N ARG A 228 -7.28 -22.87 -11.61
CA ARG A 228 -5.89 -22.57 -11.97
C ARG A 228 -5.72 -21.05 -12.10
N ALA A 229 -4.90 -20.49 -11.23
CA ALA A 229 -4.47 -19.11 -11.33
C ALA A 229 -3.52 -18.94 -12.53
N LEU A 230 -3.34 -17.70 -12.95
CA LEU A 230 -2.29 -17.28 -13.88
C LEU A 230 -0.95 -17.94 -13.48
N VAL A 231 -0.27 -18.58 -14.45
CA VAL A 231 1.10 -19.05 -14.23
C VAL A 231 1.95 -17.82 -13.98
N ALA A 232 2.60 -17.76 -12.81
CA ALA A 232 3.51 -16.68 -12.47
C ALA A 232 4.95 -17.11 -12.77
N GLU A 233 5.58 -16.36 -13.65
CA GLU A 233 6.95 -16.58 -14.10
C GLU A 233 7.47 -15.26 -14.65
N VAL A 234 8.78 -15.06 -14.48
CA VAL A 234 9.47 -13.87 -14.98
C VAL A 234 9.46 -13.88 -16.50
N ASP A 235 8.98 -12.78 -17.08
CA ASP A 235 8.84 -12.58 -18.52
C ASP A 235 9.73 -11.41 -18.95
N ASP A 236 10.64 -11.68 -19.89
CA ASP A 236 11.62 -10.70 -20.35
C ASP A 236 10.97 -9.47 -20.99
N TYR A 237 9.77 -9.61 -21.57
CA TYR A 237 9.05 -8.48 -22.15
C TYR A 237 8.58 -7.51 -21.06
N PHE A 238 8.04 -8.04 -19.96
CA PHE A 238 7.61 -7.20 -18.83
C PHE A 238 8.80 -6.60 -18.07
N LEU A 239 9.94 -7.29 -18.03
CA LEU A 239 11.19 -6.70 -17.55
C LEU A 239 11.64 -5.54 -18.43
N PHE A 240 11.63 -5.71 -19.75
CA PHE A 240 11.93 -4.64 -20.70
C PHE A 240 11.01 -3.42 -20.51
N LEU A 241 9.69 -3.66 -20.33
CA LEU A 241 8.73 -2.58 -20.03
C LEU A 241 9.03 -1.90 -18.69
N LEU A 242 9.38 -2.65 -17.63
CA LEU A 242 9.78 -2.08 -16.34
C LEU A 242 11.00 -1.16 -16.50
N TYR A 243 12.02 -1.59 -17.22
CA TYR A 243 13.23 -0.78 -17.47
C TYR A 243 12.91 0.47 -18.30
N THR A 244 12.06 0.32 -19.32
CA THR A 244 11.61 1.43 -20.15
C THR A 244 10.87 2.46 -19.31
N LEU A 245 9.89 2.04 -18.50
CA LEU A 245 9.17 2.92 -17.59
C LEU A 245 10.13 3.61 -16.60
N ALA A 246 11.01 2.83 -15.95
CA ALA A 246 11.96 3.39 -14.98
C ALA A 246 12.83 4.49 -15.61
N SER A 247 13.34 4.25 -16.82
CA SER A 247 14.10 5.24 -17.59
C SER A 247 13.27 6.48 -17.95
N GLN A 248 12.01 6.31 -18.37
CA GLN A 248 11.10 7.43 -18.67
C GLN A 248 10.81 8.28 -17.43
N LEU A 249 10.68 7.65 -16.26
CA LEU A 249 10.47 8.33 -14.96
C LEU A 249 11.73 8.98 -14.38
N GLY A 250 12.88 8.86 -15.04
CA GLY A 250 14.14 9.49 -14.63
C GLY A 250 15.10 8.58 -13.86
N PHE A 251 14.79 7.30 -13.63
CA PHE A 251 15.70 6.39 -12.93
C PHE A 251 16.80 5.87 -13.86
N SER A 252 18.06 5.97 -13.42
CA SER A 252 19.24 5.56 -14.18
C SER A 252 20.20 4.76 -13.29
N THR A 253 19.79 3.55 -12.90
CA THR A 253 20.70 2.56 -12.31
C THR A 253 21.40 1.77 -13.43
N SER A 254 22.47 1.04 -13.11
CA SER A 254 23.17 0.18 -14.08
C SER A 254 22.25 -0.90 -14.65
N LYS A 255 21.34 -1.43 -13.82
CA LYS A 255 20.35 -2.43 -14.23
C LYS A 255 19.36 -1.82 -15.23
N VAL A 256 18.81 -0.63 -14.94
CA VAL A 256 17.91 0.08 -15.86
C VAL A 256 18.59 0.39 -17.19
N ARG A 257 19.80 0.95 -17.18
CA ARG A 257 20.54 1.27 -18.42
C ARG A 257 20.80 0.04 -19.28
N ARG A 258 21.22 -1.08 -18.67
CA ARG A 258 21.42 -2.35 -19.39
C ARG A 258 20.12 -2.91 -19.94
N GLY A 259 19.07 -2.88 -19.13
CA GLY A 259 17.77 -3.43 -19.46
C GLY A 259 17.06 -2.74 -20.63
N VAL A 260 17.16 -1.40 -20.74
CA VAL A 260 16.58 -0.66 -21.87
C VAL A 260 17.27 -1.00 -23.20
N ASN A 261 18.54 -1.39 -23.17
CA ASN A 261 19.30 -1.72 -24.37
C ASN A 261 19.07 -3.17 -24.86
N GLN A 262 18.32 -3.99 -24.10
CA GLN A 262 18.01 -5.36 -24.50
C GLN A 262 16.81 -5.36 -25.44
N SER A 263 16.96 -5.99 -26.61
CA SER A 263 15.82 -6.29 -27.48
C SER A 263 15.01 -7.44 -26.89
N CYS A 264 13.69 -7.27 -26.77
CA CYS A 264 12.80 -8.32 -26.32
C CYS A 264 11.64 -8.52 -27.32
N ARG A 265 11.19 -9.77 -27.47
CA ARG A 265 9.99 -10.09 -28.26
C ARG A 265 8.75 -9.84 -27.41
N PRO A 266 7.63 -9.38 -28.01
CA PRO A 266 6.37 -9.26 -27.30
C PRO A 266 5.97 -10.58 -26.62
N SER A 267 5.55 -10.49 -25.36
CA SER A 267 5.06 -11.66 -24.63
C SER A 267 3.79 -12.21 -25.27
N ARG A 268 3.60 -13.53 -25.14
CA ARG A 268 2.36 -14.18 -25.55
C ARG A 268 1.26 -13.88 -24.52
N PRO A 269 0.03 -13.59 -24.95
CA PRO A 269 -1.08 -13.38 -24.02
C PRO A 269 -1.29 -14.62 -23.16
N ARG A 270 -1.20 -14.47 -21.83
CA ARG A 270 -1.46 -15.55 -20.89
C ARG A 270 -2.97 -15.77 -20.79
N LYS A 271 -3.41 -17.03 -20.88
CA LYS A 271 -4.82 -17.40 -20.68
C LYS A 271 -5.12 -17.49 -19.19
N TYR A 272 -6.28 -17.01 -18.80
CA TYR A 272 -6.78 -17.10 -17.44
C TYR A 272 -8.20 -17.65 -17.40
N VAL A 273 -8.52 -18.35 -16.32
CA VAL A 273 -9.86 -18.88 -16.04
C VAL A 273 -10.48 -18.03 -14.95
N LEU A 274 -11.57 -17.35 -15.27
CA LEU A 274 -12.33 -16.56 -14.30
C LEU A 274 -13.43 -17.41 -13.67
N SER A 275 -13.59 -17.26 -12.36
CA SER A 275 -14.79 -17.73 -11.70
C SER A 275 -15.93 -16.74 -11.94
N GLY A 276 -17.17 -17.25 -12.04
CA GLY A 276 -18.36 -16.40 -11.95
C GLY A 276 -18.53 -15.73 -10.58
N TYR A 277 -17.82 -16.24 -9.55
CA TYR A 277 -17.83 -15.66 -8.20
C TYR A 277 -16.88 -14.47 -8.10
N GLN A 278 -17.40 -13.32 -7.69
CA GLN A 278 -16.61 -12.12 -7.42
C GLN A 278 -16.37 -11.98 -5.92
N ARG A 279 -15.15 -12.30 -5.48
CA ARG A 279 -14.73 -12.11 -4.09
C ARG A 279 -14.55 -10.62 -3.80
N LYS A 280 -15.22 -10.11 -2.76
CA LYS A 280 -14.99 -8.73 -2.25
C LYS A 280 -13.51 -8.58 -1.85
N TRP A 281 -12.83 -7.61 -2.44
CA TRP A 281 -11.42 -7.30 -2.14
C TRP A 281 -11.35 -5.96 -1.42
N ARG A 282 -10.62 -5.91 -0.30
CA ARG A 282 -10.50 -4.72 0.57
C ARG A 282 -9.06 -4.42 0.98
N GLY A 283 -8.09 -5.14 0.43
CA GLY A 283 -6.68 -4.97 0.75
C GLY A 283 -5.86 -6.23 0.55
N GLY A 284 -4.55 -6.07 0.61
CA GLY A 284 -3.57 -7.11 0.38
C GLY A 284 -3.53 -7.59 -1.06
N LYS A 285 -2.88 -8.74 -1.29
CA LYS A 285 -2.72 -9.30 -2.63
C LYS A 285 -4.08 -9.54 -3.29
N PRO A 286 -4.33 -9.03 -4.51
CA PRO A 286 -5.65 -9.08 -5.13
C PRO A 286 -6.04 -10.51 -5.53
N PRO A 287 -7.34 -10.86 -5.45
CA PRO A 287 -7.89 -12.00 -6.18
C PRO A 287 -7.80 -11.78 -7.70
N MET A 288 -7.88 -12.85 -8.48
CA MET A 288 -7.63 -12.83 -9.93
C MET A 288 -8.45 -11.77 -10.66
N ARG A 289 -9.75 -11.65 -10.34
CA ARG A 289 -10.62 -10.66 -11.00
C ARG A 289 -10.20 -9.22 -10.69
N SER A 290 -9.93 -8.92 -9.43
CA SER A 290 -9.40 -7.60 -9.05
C SER A 290 -8.03 -7.35 -9.66
N PHE A 291 -7.17 -8.37 -9.77
CA PHE A 291 -5.87 -8.24 -10.42
C PHE A 291 -6.01 -7.77 -11.88
N LEU A 292 -6.92 -8.35 -12.67
CA LEU A 292 -7.14 -7.94 -14.07
C LEU A 292 -7.65 -6.49 -14.19
N ASP A 293 -8.53 -6.06 -13.28
CA ASP A 293 -8.96 -4.66 -13.22
C ASP A 293 -7.75 -3.72 -12.97
N LEU A 294 -6.83 -4.14 -12.10
CA LEU A 294 -5.65 -3.35 -11.75
C LEU A 294 -4.61 -3.36 -12.88
N GLU A 295 -4.35 -4.51 -13.49
CA GLU A 295 -3.40 -4.68 -14.61
C GLU A 295 -3.68 -3.66 -15.72
N THR A 296 -4.96 -3.45 -16.03
CA THR A 296 -5.43 -2.57 -17.10
C THR A 296 -5.75 -1.14 -16.66
N GLY A 297 -6.03 -0.90 -15.37
CA GLY A 297 -6.57 0.37 -14.89
C GLY A 297 -5.75 1.11 -13.82
N SER A 298 -4.78 0.46 -13.18
CA SER A 298 -4.09 1.00 -12.00
C SER A 298 -2.95 1.98 -12.35
N PHE A 299 -3.27 3.02 -13.12
CA PHE A 299 -2.38 4.14 -13.40
C PHE A 299 -2.62 5.28 -12.41
N LEU A 300 -1.58 6.04 -12.08
CA LEU A 300 -1.68 7.11 -11.09
C LEU A 300 -2.82 8.13 -11.42
N PRO A 301 -2.97 8.64 -12.66
CA PRO A 301 -4.08 9.54 -13.00
C PRO A 301 -5.46 8.92 -12.76
N THR A 302 -5.63 7.65 -13.14
CA THR A 302 -6.88 6.91 -12.95
C THR A 302 -7.22 6.74 -11.48
N LEU A 303 -6.24 6.39 -10.65
CA LEU A 303 -6.45 6.23 -9.21
C LEU A 303 -6.83 7.54 -8.53
N LEU A 304 -6.24 8.67 -8.94
CA LEU A 304 -6.59 10.00 -8.40
C LEU A 304 -8.00 10.44 -8.78
N GLY A 305 -8.49 10.02 -9.96
CA GLY A 305 -9.85 10.30 -10.43
C GLY A 305 -10.90 9.26 -10.01
N THR A 306 -10.51 8.22 -9.27
CA THR A 306 -11.42 7.12 -8.93
C THR A 306 -12.49 7.58 -7.94
N ALA A 307 -13.75 7.20 -8.23
CA ALA A 307 -14.89 7.46 -7.36
C ALA A 307 -14.70 6.80 -5.99
N LYS A 308 -14.79 7.58 -4.91
CA LYS A 308 -14.53 7.12 -3.53
C LYS A 308 -15.71 6.40 -2.90
N ASP A 309 -16.89 6.52 -3.50
CA ASP A 309 -18.17 5.97 -3.05
C ASP A 309 -18.50 4.62 -3.71
N LYS A 310 -17.64 4.12 -4.60
CA LYS A 310 -17.83 2.84 -5.29
C LYS A 310 -16.87 1.78 -4.79
N ASP A 311 -17.42 0.60 -4.51
CA ASP A 311 -16.66 -0.59 -4.17
C ASP A 311 -15.97 -1.18 -5.42
N THR A 312 -14.80 -0.63 -5.78
CA THR A 312 -14.04 -1.06 -6.96
C THR A 312 -12.60 -1.43 -6.60
N SER A 313 -11.99 -2.29 -7.43
CA SER A 313 -10.56 -2.63 -7.31
C SER A 313 -9.68 -1.38 -7.36
N LEU A 314 -10.03 -0.41 -8.22
CA LEU A 314 -9.32 0.87 -8.31
C LEU A 314 -9.43 1.71 -7.03
N PHE A 315 -10.60 1.73 -6.38
CA PHE A 315 -10.77 2.43 -5.09
C PHE A 315 -9.86 1.82 -4.02
N VAL A 316 -9.85 0.50 -3.90
CA VAL A 316 -9.01 -0.21 -2.92
C VAL A 316 -7.53 0.05 -3.17
N GLN A 317 -7.11 0.09 -4.44
CA GLN A 317 -5.74 0.39 -4.81
C GLN A 317 -5.36 1.85 -4.58
N ALA A 318 -6.28 2.80 -4.83
CA ALA A 318 -6.07 4.22 -4.52
C ALA A 318 -5.92 4.44 -3.00
N ASP A 319 -6.75 3.75 -2.20
CA ASP A 319 -6.64 3.76 -0.75
C ASP A 319 -5.32 3.13 -0.26
N PHE A 320 -4.90 2.02 -0.86
CA PHE A 320 -3.61 1.37 -0.59
C PHE A 320 -2.44 2.33 -0.81
N ILE A 321 -2.40 3.03 -1.94
CA ILE A 321 -1.35 4.03 -2.22
C ILE A 321 -1.41 5.17 -1.21
N THR A 322 -2.61 5.68 -0.92
CA THR A 322 -2.78 6.76 0.07
C THR A 322 -2.33 6.32 1.47
N ALA A 323 -2.57 5.06 1.85
CA ALA A 323 -2.20 4.52 3.15
C ALA A 323 -0.68 4.42 3.35
N PHE A 324 0.09 4.19 2.28
CA PHE A 324 1.55 4.06 2.35
C PHE A 324 2.31 5.33 1.99
N PHE A 325 1.79 6.12 1.05
CA PHE A 325 2.53 7.24 0.44
C PHE A 325 1.90 8.61 0.73
N GLY A 326 0.72 8.63 1.34
CA GLY A 326 -0.10 9.81 1.56
C GLY A 326 -0.79 10.27 0.29
N ARG A 327 -1.46 11.43 0.37
CA ARG A 327 -2.07 12.04 -0.81
C ARG A 327 -1.00 12.43 -1.82
N ILE A 328 -1.29 12.17 -3.09
CA ILE A 328 -0.45 12.51 -4.24
C ILE A 328 -1.21 13.54 -5.07
N SER A 329 -0.53 14.60 -5.46
CA SER A 329 -1.05 15.64 -6.35
C SER A 329 0.04 16.06 -7.30
N TYR A 330 -0.34 16.39 -8.53
CA TYR A 330 0.55 16.93 -9.55
C TYR A 330 -0.25 17.84 -10.50
N SER A 331 0.46 18.64 -11.29
CA SER A 331 -0.10 19.47 -12.35
C SER A 331 0.47 19.04 -13.69
N LEU A 332 -0.39 19.03 -14.72
CA LEU A 332 0.00 18.77 -16.10
C LEU A 332 0.74 19.97 -16.69
#